data_AF-A0A0C4YHD6-F1
#
_entry.id   AF-A0A0C4YHD6-F1
#
_cell.length_a   1.000
_cell.length_b   1.000
_cell.length_c   1.000
_cell.angle_alpha   90.00
_cell.angle_beta   90.00
_cell.angle_gamma   90.00
#
_symmetry.space_group_name_H-M   'P 1'
#
loop_
_entity.id
_entity.type
_entity.pdbx_description
1 polymer ?
#
loop_
_entity_poly.entity_id
_entity_poly.type
_entity_poly.pdbx_seq_one_letter_code
_entity_poly.pdbx_strand_id
1 'polypeptide(L)'
;MRTSGREADLTALWASRNNLLGARGGFAGIHRAGMVAALRHYGHDGLAIVVSERGHYSLRKAADVLGIGRDNLVPVAVDADGRMRIDLLRDTLRDLQRRNIRPMAIVGIAGTTETGAVDPLDAIADVAQEAGCHFHVDAA
;
A
#
# COMPACT_ATOMS: atom_id res chain seq x y z
N MET A 1 24.21 6.92 9.73
CA MET A 1 24.04 5.69 8.93
C MET A 1 22.86 5.92 7.99
N ARG A 2 23.11 6.08 6.68
CA ARG A 2 22.05 6.37 5.69
C ARG A 2 21.39 5.04 5.32
N THR A 3 20.28 4.69 5.97
CA THR A 3 19.41 3.62 5.48
C THR A 3 18.90 4.06 4.10
N SER A 4 19.16 3.27 3.07
CA SER A 4 18.62 3.56 1.74
C SER A 4 17.09 3.55 1.82
N GLY A 5 16.39 4.47 1.14
CA GLY A 5 14.91 4.57 1.20
C GLY A 5 14.17 3.25 0.95
N ARG A 6 14.82 2.31 0.24
CA ARG A 6 14.33 0.95 -0.02
C ARG A 6 14.10 0.11 1.24
N GLU A 7 14.91 0.28 2.29
CA GLU A 7 14.73 -0.45 3.55
C GLU A 7 13.59 0.16 4.36
N ALA A 8 13.40 1.48 4.27
CA ALA A 8 12.30 2.18 4.92
C ALA A 8 10.94 1.73 4.35
N ASP A 9 10.81 1.61 3.02
CA ASP A 9 9.59 1.12 2.37
C ASP A 9 9.21 -0.29 2.85
N LEU A 10 10.18 -1.21 2.87
CA LEU A 10 9.93 -2.60 3.28
C LEU A 10 9.48 -2.66 4.74
N THR A 11 10.16 -1.95 5.65
CA THR A 11 9.80 -1.93 7.07
C THR A 11 8.44 -1.29 7.31
N ALA A 12 8.11 -0.18 6.62
CA ALA A 12 6.82 0.48 6.72
C ALA A 12 5.68 -0.44 6.26
N LEU A 13 5.84 -1.06 5.08
CA LEU A 13 4.85 -2.01 4.56
C LEU A 13 4.73 -3.26 5.45
N TRP A 14 5.85 -3.78 5.96
CA TRP A 14 5.83 -4.88 6.91
C TRP A 14 5.04 -4.54 8.18
N ALA A 15 5.27 -3.36 8.76
CA ALA A 15 4.55 -2.90 9.95
C ALA A 15 3.06 -2.72 9.67
N SER A 16 2.70 -2.10 8.53
CA SER A 16 1.31 -1.97 8.07
C SER A 16 0.61 -3.33 7.99
N ARG A 17 1.24 -4.32 7.33
CA ARG A 17 0.70 -5.67 7.19
C ARG A 17 0.43 -6.32 8.54
N ASN A 18 1.37 -6.22 9.48
CA ASN A 18 1.25 -6.89 10.77
C ASN A 18 0.23 -6.19 11.68
N ASN A 19 0.06 -4.88 11.56
CA ASN A 19 -0.98 -4.14 12.26
C ASN A 19 -2.37 -4.49 11.71
N LEU A 20 -2.50 -4.58 10.38
CA LEU A 20 -3.74 -4.96 9.71
C LEU A 20 -4.15 -6.41 10.06
N LEU A 21 -3.19 -7.34 10.02
CA LEU A 21 -3.38 -8.77 10.26
C LEU A 21 -2.85 -9.21 11.63
N GLY A 22 -3.09 -8.37 12.64
CA GLY A 22 -2.62 -8.56 14.01
C GLY A 22 -3.34 -9.66 14.79
N ALA A 23 -3.02 -9.82 16.07
CA ALA A 23 -3.75 -10.75 16.91
C ALA A 23 -5.10 -10.13 17.34
N ARG A 24 -6.22 -10.69 16.85
CA ARG A 24 -7.59 -10.28 17.20
C ARG A 24 -8.53 -11.48 17.18
N GLY A 25 -9.57 -11.47 18.01
CA GLY A 25 -10.64 -12.48 17.96
C GLY A 25 -10.16 -13.94 18.08
N GLY A 26 -9.12 -14.22 18.88
CA GLY A 26 -8.54 -15.56 19.04
C GLY A 26 -7.50 -15.95 17.97
N PHE A 27 -7.25 -15.11 16.97
CA PHE A 27 -6.15 -15.28 16.03
C PHE A 27 -4.82 -14.81 16.63
N ALA A 28 -3.76 -15.59 16.43
CA ALA A 28 -2.44 -15.30 17.01
C ALA A 28 -1.62 -14.24 16.24
N GLY A 29 -2.19 -13.68 15.17
CA GLY A 29 -1.52 -12.72 14.28
C GLY A 29 -0.70 -13.37 13.18
N ILE A 30 -0.48 -12.63 12.09
CA ILE A 30 0.21 -13.09 10.89
C ILE A 30 1.64 -13.60 11.18
N HIS A 31 2.33 -13.03 12.17
CA HIS A 31 3.69 -13.47 12.55
C HIS A 31 3.77 -14.94 12.92
N ARG A 32 2.74 -15.46 13.59
CA ARG A 32 2.73 -16.84 14.08
C ARG A 32 1.97 -17.77 13.14
N ALA A 33 0.87 -17.29 12.55
CA ALA A 33 -0.03 -18.13 11.77
C ALA A 33 0.23 -18.09 10.25
N GLY A 34 0.98 -17.10 9.76
CA GLY A 34 1.26 -16.92 8.34
C GLY A 34 0.13 -16.27 7.54
N MET A 35 0.42 -15.93 6.28
CA MET A 35 -0.46 -15.16 5.39
C MET A 35 -1.79 -15.85 5.11
N VAL A 36 -1.76 -17.14 4.74
CA VAL A 36 -2.97 -17.89 4.36
C VAL A 36 -3.97 -17.98 5.51
N ALA A 37 -3.49 -18.26 6.72
CA ALA A 37 -4.36 -18.32 7.91
C ALA A 37 -4.92 -16.93 8.26
N ALA A 38 -4.10 -15.88 8.12
CA ALA A 38 -4.54 -14.51 8.34
C ALA A 38 -5.67 -14.11 7.38
N LEU A 39 -5.46 -14.30 6.07
CA LEU A 39 -6.46 -13.97 5.05
C LEU A 39 -7.79 -14.68 5.30
N ARG A 40 -7.76 -15.97 5.64
CA ARG A 40 -8.97 -16.74 6.02
C ARG A 40 -9.65 -16.22 7.27
N HIS A 41 -8.89 -15.88 8.31
CA HIS A 41 -9.44 -15.36 9.56
C HIS A 41 -10.13 -14.00 9.36
N TYR A 42 -9.51 -13.12 8.57
CA TYR A 42 -10.03 -11.79 8.28
C TYR A 42 -11.03 -11.76 7.12
N GLY A 43 -11.23 -12.87 6.42
CA GLY A 43 -12.22 -13.01 5.34
C GLY A 43 -11.82 -12.29 4.04
N HIS A 44 -10.52 -12.18 3.76
CA HIS A 44 -10.00 -11.52 2.55
C HIS A 44 -9.38 -12.54 1.60
N ASP A 45 -9.55 -12.33 0.30
CA ASP A 45 -8.95 -13.20 -0.74
C ASP A 45 -7.53 -12.76 -1.11
N GLY A 46 -7.13 -11.56 -0.70
CA GLY A 46 -5.76 -11.06 -0.87
C GLY A 46 -5.51 -9.73 -0.18
N LEU A 47 -4.26 -9.27 -0.27
CA LEU A 47 -3.86 -7.92 0.10
C LEU A 47 -3.42 -7.15 -1.15
N ALA A 48 -3.58 -5.83 -1.14
CA ALA A 48 -3.04 -4.95 -2.17
C ALA A 48 -2.28 -3.76 -1.57
N ILE A 49 -1.29 -3.28 -2.32
CA ILE A 49 -0.61 -2.01 -2.05
C ILE A 49 -0.92 -1.10 -3.24
N VAL A 50 -1.57 0.03 -2.98
CA VAL A 50 -1.91 0.99 -4.01
C VAL A 50 -0.80 2.03 -4.08
N VAL A 51 -0.31 2.32 -5.28
CA VAL A 51 0.83 3.22 -5.47
C VAL A 51 0.54 4.20 -6.60
N SER A 52 1.13 5.39 -6.55
CA SER A 52 1.20 6.23 -7.75
C SER A 52 1.91 5.47 -8.87
N GLU A 53 1.49 5.62 -10.13
CA GLU A 53 2.09 4.95 -11.29
C GLU A 53 3.61 5.18 -11.39
N ARG A 54 4.08 6.29 -10.82
CA ARG A 54 5.50 6.66 -10.73
C ARG A 54 6.23 6.02 -9.54
N GLY A 55 5.57 5.12 -8.81
CA GLY A 55 6.09 4.45 -7.63
C GLY A 55 7.37 3.68 -7.90
N HIS A 56 8.34 3.85 -7.01
CA HIS A 56 9.68 3.29 -7.18
C HIS A 56 9.71 1.77 -7.23
N TYR A 57 10.71 1.24 -7.94
CA TYR A 57 10.98 -0.20 -8.06
C TYR A 57 11.12 -0.93 -6.70
N SER A 58 11.49 -0.22 -5.63
CA SER A 58 11.58 -0.77 -4.27
C SER A 58 10.26 -1.38 -3.79
N LEU A 59 9.12 -0.78 -4.12
CA LEU A 59 7.80 -1.23 -3.70
C LEU A 59 7.43 -2.58 -4.32
N ARG A 60 7.80 -2.81 -5.60
CA ARG A 60 7.63 -4.11 -6.26
C ARG A 60 8.42 -5.21 -5.53
N LYS A 61 9.65 -4.90 -5.12
CA LYS A 61 10.47 -5.85 -4.35
C LYS A 61 9.88 -6.09 -2.96
N ALA A 62 9.35 -5.07 -2.30
CA ALA A 62 8.72 -5.22 -1.00
C ALA A 62 7.47 -6.11 -1.06
N ALA A 63 6.60 -5.92 -2.06
CA ALA A 63 5.42 -6.76 -2.27
C ALA A 63 5.77 -8.24 -2.47
N ASP A 64 6.84 -8.52 -3.21
CA ASP A 64 7.39 -9.86 -3.42
C ASP A 64 7.88 -10.48 -2.09
N VAL A 65 8.76 -9.77 -1.38
CA VAL A 65 9.32 -10.23 -0.08
C VAL A 65 8.24 -10.44 0.99
N LEU A 66 7.20 -9.62 0.99
CA LEU A 66 6.10 -9.72 1.96
C LEU A 66 5.09 -10.83 1.63
N GLY A 67 5.24 -11.50 0.49
CA GLY A 67 4.34 -12.57 0.03
C GLY A 67 2.98 -12.07 -0.45
N ILE A 68 2.90 -10.82 -0.90
CA ILE A 68 1.69 -10.19 -1.43
C ILE A 68 1.59 -10.46 -2.94
N GLY A 69 2.73 -10.55 -3.62
CA GLY A 69 2.81 -10.71 -5.07
C GLY A 69 2.83 -9.36 -5.79
N ARG A 70 3.59 -9.29 -6.89
CA ARG A 70 3.78 -8.04 -7.65
C ARG A 70 2.52 -7.57 -8.38
N ASP A 71 1.65 -8.50 -8.74
CA ASP A 71 0.36 -8.22 -9.40
C ASP A 71 -0.64 -7.51 -8.48
N ASN A 72 -0.39 -7.57 -7.16
CA ASN A 72 -1.16 -6.88 -6.13
C ASN A 72 -0.56 -5.52 -5.74
N LEU A 73 0.46 -5.06 -6.47
CA LEU A 73 0.90 -3.67 -6.46
C LEU A 73 0.09 -2.94 -7.53
N VAL A 74 -0.92 -2.16 -7.10
CA VAL A 74 -1.89 -1.57 -8.02
C VAL A 74 -1.50 -0.11 -8.30
N PRO A 75 -1.04 0.22 -9.51
CA PRO A 75 -0.72 1.59 -9.88
C PRO A 75 -1.99 2.41 -10.10
N VAL A 76 -1.96 3.67 -9.67
CA VAL A 76 -2.98 4.68 -9.95
C VAL A 76 -2.36 5.72 -10.88
N ALA A 77 -3.05 5.98 -11.99
CA ALA A 77 -2.59 6.93 -12.99
C ALA A 77 -2.47 8.35 -12.42
N VAL A 78 -1.55 9.11 -13.01
CA VAL A 78 -1.29 10.51 -12.67
C VAL A 78 -1.96 11.46 -13.66
N ASP A 79 -2.15 12.71 -13.27
CA ASP A 79 -2.59 13.79 -14.15
C ASP A 79 -1.45 14.35 -15.02
N ALA A 80 -1.75 15.39 -15.81
CA ALA A 80 -0.77 16.05 -16.67
C ALA A 80 0.37 16.72 -15.89
N ASP A 81 0.14 17.05 -14.61
CA ASP A 81 1.15 17.62 -13.71
C ASP A 81 1.93 16.52 -12.98
N GLY A 82 1.68 15.25 -13.30
CA GLY A 82 2.35 14.09 -12.73
C GLY A 82 1.93 13.77 -11.30
N ARG A 83 0.71 14.17 -10.89
CA ARG A 83 0.14 13.94 -9.56
C ARG A 83 -0.93 12.86 -9.59
N MET A 84 -1.02 12.04 -8.55
CA MET A 84 -2.01 10.96 -8.44
C MET A 84 -3.44 11.49 -8.55
N ARG A 85 -4.23 10.84 -9.42
CA ARG A 85 -5.65 11.13 -9.59
C ARG A 85 -6.50 10.50 -8.48
N ILE A 86 -7.02 11.33 -7.58
CA ILE A 86 -7.82 10.89 -6.42
C ILE A 86 -9.12 10.18 -6.82
N ASP A 87 -9.73 10.57 -7.92
CA ASP A 87 -10.90 9.89 -8.48
C ASP A 87 -10.57 8.45 -8.89
N LEU A 88 -9.44 8.25 -9.58
CA LEU A 88 -8.96 6.92 -9.96
C LEU A 88 -8.47 6.10 -8.76
N LEU A 89 -7.93 6.75 -7.72
CA LEU A 89 -7.61 6.10 -6.46
C LEU A 89 -8.86 5.50 -5.81
N ARG A 90 -9.95 6.28 -5.72
CA ARG A 90 -11.22 5.81 -5.16
C ARG A 90 -11.81 4.68 -5.99
N ASP A 91 -11.75 4.76 -7.32
CA ASP A 91 -12.25 3.69 -8.19
C ASP A 91 -11.43 2.41 -8.06
N THR A 92 -10.10 2.54 -7.92
CA THR A 92 -9.21 1.41 -7.61
C THR A 92 -9.59 0.73 -6.30
N LEU A 93 -9.84 1.49 -5.23
CA LEU A 93 -10.24 0.93 -3.94
C LEU A 93 -11.61 0.22 -4.00
N ARG A 94 -12.56 0.77 -4.76
CA ARG A 94 -13.85 0.13 -5.02
C ARG A 94 -13.67 -1.19 -5.77
N ASP A 95 -12.76 -1.26 -6.74
CA ASP A 95 -12.47 -2.51 -7.45
C ASP A 95 -11.86 -3.57 -6.54
N LEU A 96 -10.88 -3.18 -5.73
CA LEU A 96 -10.28 -4.07 -4.73
C LEU A 96 -11.32 -4.61 -3.76
N GLN A 97 -12.22 -3.76 -3.28
CA GLN A 97 -13.32 -4.18 -2.42
C GLN A 97 -14.25 -5.19 -3.12
N ARG A 98 -14.62 -4.98 -4.40
CA ARG A 98 -15.44 -5.93 -5.17
C ARG A 98 -14.76 -7.30 -5.34
N ARG A 99 -13.43 -7.30 -5.44
CA ARG A 99 -12.60 -8.52 -5.55
C ARG A 99 -12.28 -9.13 -4.18
N ASN A 100 -12.81 -8.58 -3.09
CA ASN A 100 -12.51 -8.97 -1.71
C ASN A 100 -10.99 -8.95 -1.38
N ILE A 101 -10.27 -8.03 -2.01
CA ILE A 101 -8.84 -7.78 -1.77
C ILE A 101 -8.72 -6.58 -0.83
N ARG A 102 -8.00 -6.75 0.28
CA ARG A 102 -7.86 -5.70 1.29
C ARG A 102 -6.67 -4.79 0.94
N PRO A 103 -6.89 -3.49 0.66
CA PRO A 103 -5.79 -2.55 0.55
C PRO A 103 -5.12 -2.39 1.92
N MET A 104 -3.82 -2.70 2.01
CA MET A 104 -3.06 -2.54 3.25
C MET A 104 -2.33 -1.20 3.33
N ALA A 105 -1.94 -0.64 2.18
CA ALA A 105 -1.28 0.64 2.15
C ALA A 105 -1.60 1.41 0.85
N ILE A 106 -1.61 2.73 0.96
CA ILE A 106 -1.57 3.66 -0.17
C ILE A 106 -0.25 4.42 -0.07
N VAL A 107 0.50 4.47 -1.18
CA VAL A 107 1.78 5.17 -1.26
C VAL A 107 1.64 6.40 -2.16
N GLY A 108 1.78 7.58 -1.56
CA GLY A 108 1.87 8.86 -2.28
C GLY A 108 3.32 9.31 -2.42
N ILE A 109 3.63 10.05 -3.47
CA ILE A 109 4.98 10.54 -3.75
C ILE A 109 5.08 12.04 -3.42
N ALA A 110 6.00 12.39 -2.53
CA ALA A 110 6.28 13.76 -2.09
C ALA A 110 7.52 14.36 -2.77
N GLY A 111 7.64 14.13 -4.07
CA GLY A 111 8.76 14.59 -4.89
C GLY A 111 9.20 13.51 -5.86
N THR A 112 9.00 13.75 -7.15
CA THR A 112 9.51 12.86 -8.20
C THR A 112 10.80 13.41 -8.76
N THR A 113 11.84 12.57 -8.87
CA THR A 113 13.19 12.97 -9.33
C THR A 113 13.22 13.62 -10.71
N GLU A 114 12.23 13.36 -11.57
CA GLU A 114 12.16 13.95 -12.93
C GLU A 114 11.39 15.27 -13.04
N THR A 115 10.39 15.53 -12.19
CA THR A 115 9.46 16.67 -12.39
C THR A 115 9.19 17.51 -11.14
N GLY A 116 9.64 17.07 -9.95
CA GLY A 116 9.33 17.74 -8.70
C GLY A 116 7.85 17.74 -8.32
N ALA A 117 7.02 16.97 -9.03
CA ALA A 117 5.60 16.83 -8.76
C ALA A 117 5.38 16.14 -7.41
N VAL A 118 4.45 16.70 -6.64
CA VAL A 118 4.01 16.21 -5.34
C VAL A 118 2.56 15.79 -5.46
N ASP A 119 2.27 14.54 -5.09
CA ASP A 119 0.90 14.03 -5.05
C ASP A 119 0.05 14.86 -4.06
N PRO A 120 -1.29 14.90 -4.21
CA PRO A 120 -2.17 15.56 -3.26
C PRO A 120 -2.26 14.77 -1.94
N LEU A 121 -1.20 14.85 -1.11
CA LEU A 121 -1.00 14.00 0.07
C LEU A 121 -2.15 14.07 1.08
N ASP A 122 -2.72 15.25 1.31
CA ASP A 122 -3.86 15.42 2.23
C ASP A 122 -5.08 14.63 1.74
N ALA A 123 -5.41 14.74 0.45
CA ALA A 123 -6.53 14.01 -0.13
C ALA A 123 -6.27 12.49 -0.14
N ILE A 124 -5.03 12.05 -0.34
CA ILE A 124 -4.66 10.63 -0.23
C ILE A 124 -4.81 10.15 1.21
N ALA A 125 -4.40 10.95 2.19
CA ALA A 125 -4.53 10.63 3.62
C ALA A 125 -6.00 10.46 4.01
N ASP A 126 -6.88 11.36 3.56
CA ASP A 126 -8.33 11.26 3.77
C ASP A 126 -8.88 9.95 3.20
N VAL A 127 -8.54 9.62 1.94
CA VAL A 127 -8.97 8.36 1.31
C VAL A 127 -8.40 7.14 2.04
N ALA A 128 -7.15 7.19 2.52
CA ALA A 128 -6.54 6.10 3.27
C ALA A 128 -7.24 5.87 4.62
N GLN A 129 -7.62 6.95 5.29
CA GLN A 129 -8.38 6.89 6.54
C GLN A 129 -9.78 6.33 6.31
N GLU A 130 -10.49 6.78 5.26
CA GLU A 130 -11.79 6.24 4.85
C GLU A 130 -11.73 4.72 4.58
N ALA A 131 -10.68 4.27 3.90
CA ALA A 131 -10.48 2.85 3.59
C ALA A 131 -9.93 2.03 4.78
N GLY A 132 -9.44 2.70 5.82
CA GLY A 132 -8.78 2.08 6.98
C GLY A 132 -7.46 1.39 6.61
N CYS A 133 -6.70 1.96 5.69
CA CYS A 133 -5.39 1.46 5.27
C CYS A 133 -4.26 2.43 5.66
N HIS A 134 -3.03 1.93 5.68
CA HIS A 134 -1.87 2.74 6.02
C HIS A 134 -1.55 3.74 4.88
N PHE A 135 -1.26 4.99 5.22
CA PHE A 135 -0.73 5.96 4.27
C PHE A 135 0.78 6.08 4.46
N HIS A 136 1.53 5.80 3.39
CA HIS A 136 2.98 5.96 3.34
C HIS A 136 3.33 7.07 2.34
N VAL A 137 4.29 7.91 2.71
CA VAL A 137 4.78 8.99 1.84
C VAL A 137 6.21 8.66 1.44
N ASP A 138 6.43 8.50 0.15
CA ASP A 138 7.75 8.31 -0.44
C ASP A 138 8.31 9.68 -0.89
N ALA A 139 9.38 10.13 -0.25
CA ALA A 139 10.05 11.41 -0.51
C ALA A 139 11.47 11.23 -1.06
N ALA A 140 11.74 10.09 -1.72
CA ALA A 140 13.07 9.72 -2.22
C ALA A 140 13.55 10.56 -3.42
#